data_AF-A0A7C2C475-F1
#
_entry.id   AF-A0A7C2C475-F1
#
_cell.length_a   1.000
_cell.length_b   1.000
_cell.length_c   1.000
_cell.angle_alpha   90.00
_cell.angle_beta   90.00
_cell.angle_gamma   90.00
#
_symmetry.space_group_name_H-M   'P 1'
#
loop_
_entity.id
_entity.type
_entity.pdbx_description
1 polymer ?
#
loop_
_entity_poly.entity_id
_entity_poly.type
_entity_poly.pdbx_seq_one_letter_code
_entity_poly.pdbx_strand_id
1 'polypeptide(L)'
;MPVASIQGLAYNALESQARKVAVDVPAEVLWELYTIVGDGPYVQVKADDRYVHGSDASVEWAEPRVVVYPSSPEEVRAVVGWAARHGLPVTPRGAGTGLSGGAVPSGGVLLVLTRLNRILEIDPLNRLARVEPGVVNLELSEAAEPFGLFYAPDPSSQPACTIGGNLAENSGGPKCLAYGVTSNHTRWLRVVLSDGSEVSLSAAPDPLGYDLVGLFVGSEAPLGWPSRPRSALSRSLRPSGP
;
A
#
# COMPACT_ATOMS: atom_id res chain seq x y z
N MET A 1 46.83 -13.18 11.37
CA MET A 1 45.92 -12.23 10.68
C MET A 1 44.50 -12.62 11.07
N PRO A 2 43.73 -11.80 11.79
CA PRO A 2 42.37 -12.16 12.16
C PRO A 2 41.45 -11.93 10.96
N VAL A 3 40.69 -12.95 10.58
CA VAL A 3 39.64 -12.87 9.56
C VAL A 3 38.44 -12.20 10.22
N ALA A 4 38.11 -10.97 9.81
CA ALA A 4 36.87 -10.32 10.24
C ALA A 4 35.67 -11.19 9.82
N SER A 5 34.71 -11.40 10.71
CA SER A 5 33.50 -12.18 10.41
C SER A 5 32.71 -11.51 9.27
N ILE A 6 32.03 -12.31 8.44
CA ILE A 6 31.19 -11.81 7.33
C ILE A 6 30.16 -10.78 7.83
N GLN A 7 29.65 -10.93 9.06
CA GLN A 7 28.79 -9.95 9.73
C GLN A 7 29.49 -8.62 10.01
N GLY A 8 30.76 -8.64 10.45
CA GLY A 8 31.54 -7.42 10.68
C GLY A 8 31.91 -6.68 9.39
N LEU A 9 32.11 -7.40 8.29
CA LEU A 9 32.36 -6.79 6.98
C LEU A 9 31.09 -6.16 6.39
N ALA A 10 29.93 -6.79 6.57
CA ALA A 10 28.63 -6.22 6.18
C ALA A 10 28.29 -4.96 7.00
N TYR A 11 28.53 -5.01 8.32
CA TYR A 11 28.36 -3.86 9.23
C TYR A 11 29.24 -2.66 8.81
N ASN A 12 30.53 -2.88 8.59
CA ASN A 12 31.48 -1.82 8.22
C ASN A 12 31.19 -1.20 6.83
N ALA A 13 30.69 -1.99 5.87
CA ALA A 13 30.31 -1.49 4.55
C ALA A 13 29.07 -0.57 4.62
N LEU A 14 28.10 -0.91 5.48
CA LEU A 14 26.90 -0.13 5.73
C LEU A 14 27.18 1.15 6.53
N GLU A 15 28.07 1.10 7.52
CA GLU A 15 28.48 2.27 8.31
C GLU A 15 29.17 3.34 7.45
N SER A 16 30.00 2.90 6.49
CA SER A 16 30.64 3.75 5.48
C SER A 16 29.62 4.37 4.50
N GLN A 17 28.53 3.66 4.19
CA GLN A 17 27.46 4.14 3.32
C GLN A 17 26.49 5.08 4.06
N ALA A 18 26.19 4.81 5.34
CA ALA A 18 25.36 5.65 6.21
C ALA A 18 26.01 7.03 6.44
N ARG A 19 27.35 7.11 6.53
CA ARG A 19 28.07 8.39 6.69
C ARG A 19 28.05 9.32 5.47
N LYS A 20 27.64 8.85 4.28
CA LYS A 20 27.65 9.66 3.04
C LYS A 20 26.29 10.25 2.66
N VAL A 21 25.24 9.95 3.43
CA VAL A 21 23.88 10.42 3.18
C VAL A 21 23.37 11.05 4.48
N ALA A 22 22.66 12.16 4.39
CA ALA A 22 21.96 12.76 5.54
C ALA A 22 20.78 11.88 6.00
N VAL A 23 21.06 10.64 6.42
CA VAL A 23 20.13 9.79 7.13
C VAL A 23 20.42 9.97 8.61
N ASP A 24 19.68 10.85 9.28
CA ASP A 24 19.68 10.97 10.76
C ASP A 24 18.96 9.77 11.42
N VAL A 25 19.19 8.55 10.91
CA VAL A 25 18.71 7.30 11.51
C VAL A 25 19.93 6.39 11.67
N PRO A 26 20.36 6.10 12.91
CA PRO A 26 21.51 5.23 13.16
C PRO A 26 21.37 3.90 12.43
N ALA A 27 22.48 3.35 11.95
CA ALA A 27 22.47 2.09 11.19
C ALA A 27 21.88 0.94 12.02
N GLU A 28 22.09 0.96 13.34
CA GLU A 28 21.52 0.01 14.30
C GLU A 28 19.99 0.05 14.34
N VAL A 29 19.40 1.24 14.15
CA VAL A 29 17.95 1.43 14.14
C VAL A 29 17.33 0.88 12.86
N LEU A 30 18.03 1.00 11.72
CA LEU A 30 17.59 0.44 10.45
C LEU A 30 17.62 -1.10 10.42
N TRP A 31 18.49 -1.74 11.21
CA TRP A 31 18.54 -3.20 11.33
C TRP A 31 17.23 -3.81 11.84
N GLU A 32 16.47 -3.10 12.68
CA GLU A 32 15.17 -3.56 13.15
C GLU A 32 14.18 -3.79 11.98
N LEU A 33 14.24 -3.00 10.91
CA LEU A 33 13.39 -3.18 9.74
C LEU A 33 13.66 -4.50 9.02
N TYR A 34 14.93 -4.91 8.92
CA TYR A 34 15.31 -6.21 8.35
C TYR A 34 14.76 -7.37 9.18
N THR A 35 14.65 -7.22 10.51
CA THR A 35 14.01 -8.24 11.35
C THR A 35 12.50 -8.34 11.13
N ILE A 36 11.86 -7.26 10.66
CA ILE A 36 10.42 -7.20 10.39
C ILE A 36 10.11 -7.83 9.03
N VAL A 37 10.71 -7.32 7.94
CA VAL A 37 10.36 -7.71 6.55
C VAL A 37 11.29 -8.76 5.95
N GLY A 38 12.28 -9.21 6.71
CA GLY A 38 13.31 -10.16 6.32
C GLY A 38 14.54 -9.52 5.66
N ASP A 39 15.63 -10.29 5.65
CA ASP A 39 16.86 -9.93 4.95
C ASP A 39 16.65 -10.01 3.43
N GLY A 40 16.97 -8.95 2.69
CA GLY A 40 16.80 -8.92 1.23
C GLY A 40 16.62 -7.51 0.66
N PRO A 41 16.14 -7.39 -0.59
CA PRO A 41 15.91 -6.10 -1.26
C PRO A 41 14.69 -5.34 -0.71
N TYR A 42 14.10 -5.81 0.40
CA TYR A 42 12.86 -5.31 0.98
C TYR A 42 13.06 -4.12 1.93
N VAL A 43 14.31 -3.82 2.27
CA VAL A 43 14.70 -2.59 2.97
C VAL A 43 15.82 -1.94 2.15
N GLN A 44 15.52 -0.78 1.56
CA GLN A 44 16.45 -0.05 0.73
C GLN A 44 16.90 1.24 1.41
N VAL A 45 18.20 1.32 1.65
CA VAL A 45 18.85 2.43 2.37
C VAL A 45 19.88 3.16 1.49
N LYS A 46 20.34 2.55 0.39
CA LYS A 46 21.31 3.15 -0.51
C LYS A 46 20.71 4.36 -1.22
N ALA A 47 21.53 5.38 -1.47
CA ALA A 47 21.09 6.61 -2.14
C ALA A 47 20.42 6.34 -3.49
N ASP A 48 21.05 5.54 -4.34
CA ASP A 48 20.52 5.26 -5.69
C ASP A 48 19.17 4.51 -5.64
N ASP A 49 19.04 3.53 -4.73
CA ASP A 49 17.78 2.80 -4.53
C ASP A 49 16.67 3.74 -4.01
N ARG A 50 16.99 4.65 -3.07
CA ARG A 50 16.01 5.62 -2.55
C ARG A 50 15.66 6.70 -3.58
N TYR A 51 16.62 7.13 -4.40
CA TYR A 51 16.46 8.20 -5.38
C TYR A 51 15.40 7.87 -6.44
N VAL A 52 15.39 6.63 -6.94
CA VAL A 52 14.39 6.19 -7.94
C VAL A 52 12.97 6.13 -7.40
N HIS A 53 12.80 6.19 -6.08
CA HIS A 53 11.50 6.22 -5.41
C HIS A 53 11.05 7.64 -4.99
N GLY A 54 11.83 8.67 -5.33
CA GLY A 54 11.55 10.02 -4.86
C GLY A 54 10.38 10.73 -5.53
N SER A 55 9.89 10.25 -6.67
CA SER A 55 8.67 10.79 -7.33
C SER A 55 7.63 9.71 -7.56
N ASP A 56 6.37 10.11 -7.67
CA ASP A 56 5.33 9.35 -8.39
C ASP A 56 5.33 9.78 -9.87
N ALA A 57 4.18 9.76 -10.56
CA ALA A 57 4.09 10.21 -11.95
C ALA A 57 3.88 11.74 -12.07
N SER A 58 3.80 12.47 -10.96
CA SER A 58 3.79 13.93 -10.93
C SER A 58 5.18 14.53 -11.21
N VAL A 59 5.30 15.86 -11.13
CA VAL A 59 6.57 16.59 -11.24
C VAL A 59 7.28 16.77 -9.91
N GLU A 60 6.65 16.36 -8.81
CA GLU A 60 7.18 16.53 -7.46
C GLU A 60 8.20 15.43 -7.14
N TRP A 61 9.20 15.78 -6.33
CA TRP A 61 10.23 14.83 -5.90
C TRP A 61 10.70 15.12 -4.48
N ALA A 62 10.80 14.07 -3.67
CA ALA A 62 11.39 14.13 -2.34
C ALA A 62 12.01 12.78 -1.96
N GLU A 63 13.13 12.81 -1.24
CA GLU A 63 13.86 11.59 -0.91
C GLU A 63 13.29 10.91 0.36
N PRO A 64 13.00 9.60 0.34
CA PRO A 64 12.69 8.86 1.56
C PRO A 64 13.98 8.59 2.34
N ARG A 65 13.92 8.42 3.67
CA ARG A 65 15.07 7.93 4.45
C ARG A 65 15.31 6.44 4.27
N VAL A 66 14.23 5.68 4.07
CA VAL A 66 14.26 4.24 3.81
C VAL A 66 13.02 3.85 3.00
N VAL A 67 13.18 2.90 2.08
CA VAL A 67 12.05 2.26 1.37
C VAL A 67 11.88 0.86 1.92
N VAL A 68 10.64 0.50 2.29
CA VAL A 68 10.32 -0.78 2.92
C VAL A 68 9.18 -1.47 2.16
N TYR A 69 9.38 -2.75 1.85
CA TYR A 69 8.43 -3.58 1.09
C TYR A 69 7.88 -4.70 1.97
N PRO A 70 6.82 -4.48 2.76
CA PRO A 70 6.20 -5.55 3.54
C PRO A 70 5.44 -6.54 2.66
N SER A 71 5.42 -7.81 3.03
CA SER A 71 4.62 -8.88 2.39
C SER A 71 3.38 -9.32 3.15
N SER A 72 3.14 -8.75 4.34
CA SER A 72 2.01 -9.13 5.19
C SER A 72 1.40 -7.93 5.91
N PRO A 73 0.10 -7.98 6.26
CA PRO A 73 -0.53 -7.02 7.17
C PRO A 73 0.26 -6.80 8.47
N GLU A 74 0.81 -7.88 9.02
CA GLU A 74 1.58 -7.88 10.26
C GLU A 74 2.89 -7.10 10.11
N GLU A 75 3.60 -7.28 9.00
CA GLU A 75 4.78 -6.50 8.66
C GLU A 75 4.45 -5.02 8.48
N VAL A 76 3.34 -4.68 7.80
CA VAL A 76 2.92 -3.27 7.66
C VAL A 76 2.73 -2.63 9.04
N ARG A 77 1.99 -3.28 9.93
CA ARG A 77 1.76 -2.78 11.30
C ARG A 77 3.07 -2.62 12.07
N ALA A 78 3.98 -3.58 11.94
CA ALA A 78 5.27 -3.53 12.60
C ALA A 78 6.16 -2.38 12.08
N VAL A 79 6.19 -2.14 10.76
CA VAL A 79 6.95 -1.03 10.16
C VAL A 79 6.35 0.32 10.56
N VAL A 80 5.02 0.47 10.52
CA VAL A 80 4.36 1.71 10.94
C VAL A 80 4.59 1.98 12.43
N GLY A 81 4.43 0.97 13.28
CA GLY A 81 4.73 1.09 14.70
C GLY A 81 6.21 1.38 14.98
N TRP A 82 7.13 0.84 14.18
CA TRP A 82 8.55 1.18 14.24
C TRP A 82 8.80 2.65 13.88
N ALA A 83 8.19 3.14 12.80
CA ALA A 83 8.33 4.53 12.37
C ALA A 83 7.78 5.50 13.42
N ALA A 84 6.62 5.17 14.01
CA ALA A 84 6.00 5.94 15.08
C ALA A 84 6.92 6.08 16.31
N ARG A 85 7.54 4.98 16.77
CA ARG A 85 8.50 5.01 17.91
C ARG A 85 9.72 5.88 17.64
N HIS A 86 10.11 6.03 16.38
CA HIS A 86 11.28 6.81 15.96
C HIS A 86 10.91 8.21 15.45
N GLY A 87 9.65 8.62 15.51
CA GLY A 87 9.20 9.93 15.04
C GLY A 87 9.40 10.14 13.53
N LEU A 88 9.37 9.05 12.75
CA LEU A 88 9.53 9.09 11.30
C LEU A 88 8.16 9.08 10.61
N PRO A 89 7.89 10.00 9.66
CA PRO A 89 6.66 9.96 8.88
C PRO A 89 6.67 8.73 7.96
N VAL A 90 5.48 8.23 7.65
CA VAL A 90 5.27 7.11 6.74
C VAL A 90 4.46 7.58 5.54
N THR A 91 5.02 7.41 4.35
CA THR A 91 4.29 7.59 3.08
C THR A 91 3.92 6.21 2.54
N PRO A 92 2.64 5.81 2.50
CA PRO A 92 2.23 4.58 1.82
C PRO A 92 2.32 4.75 0.30
N ARG A 93 2.72 3.70 -0.41
CA ARG A 93 2.82 3.72 -1.87
C ARG A 93 2.40 2.39 -2.49
N GLY A 94 1.55 2.48 -3.50
CA GLY A 94 1.26 1.38 -4.42
C GLY A 94 2.30 1.31 -5.54
N ALA A 95 1.87 1.31 -6.80
CA ALA A 95 2.76 1.40 -7.96
C ALA A 95 3.38 2.81 -8.18
N GLY A 96 2.83 3.86 -7.56
CA GLY A 96 3.31 5.24 -7.75
C GLY A 96 2.93 5.84 -9.10
N THR A 97 1.78 5.47 -9.66
CA THR A 97 1.24 6.00 -10.92
C THR A 97 0.38 7.27 -10.73
N GLY A 98 0.31 7.80 -9.49
CA GLY A 98 -0.47 8.98 -9.15
C GLY A 98 0.16 10.25 -9.74
N LEU A 99 -0.67 11.26 -10.00
CA LEU A 99 -0.28 12.56 -10.56
C LEU A 99 -0.45 13.71 -9.57
N SER A 100 -0.94 13.42 -8.36
CA SER A 100 -1.22 14.36 -7.28
C SER A 100 0.02 14.71 -6.45
N GLY A 101 1.04 13.85 -6.45
CA GLY A 101 2.14 13.91 -5.48
C GLY A 101 1.85 13.13 -4.19
N GLY A 102 0.67 12.52 -4.04
CA GLY A 102 0.28 11.81 -2.81
C GLY A 102 1.17 10.61 -2.45
N ALA A 103 1.87 10.03 -3.44
CA ALA A 103 2.83 8.94 -3.23
C ALA A 103 4.30 9.41 -3.17
N VAL A 104 4.54 10.72 -3.15
CA VAL A 104 5.87 11.32 -2.97
C VAL A 104 6.28 11.23 -1.49
N PRO A 105 7.50 10.78 -1.17
CA PRO A 105 7.96 10.64 0.22
C PRO A 105 7.91 11.95 1.03
N SER A 106 7.49 11.86 2.28
CA SER A 106 7.44 13.00 3.22
C SER A 106 8.65 13.07 4.18
N GLY A 107 9.80 12.54 3.75
CA GLY A 107 11.03 12.51 4.56
C GLY A 107 10.96 11.49 5.71
N GLY A 108 10.92 10.19 5.40
CA GLY A 108 10.82 9.14 6.40
C GLY A 108 10.80 7.75 5.77
N VAL A 109 9.83 6.92 6.15
CA VAL A 109 9.63 5.59 5.56
C VAL A 109 8.72 5.72 4.35
N LEU A 110 9.19 5.28 3.18
CA LEU A 110 8.31 4.98 2.05
C LEU A 110 7.89 3.51 2.15
N LEU A 111 6.61 3.28 2.43
CA LEU A 111 6.05 1.95 2.63
C LEU A 111 5.40 1.44 1.35
N VAL A 112 6.08 0.58 0.61
CA VAL A 112 5.65 0.10 -0.71
C VAL A 112 4.87 -1.20 -0.60
N LEU A 113 3.57 -1.14 -0.89
CA LEU A 113 2.61 -2.22 -0.65
C LEU A 113 2.47 -3.22 -1.81
N THR A 114 3.33 -3.14 -2.84
CA THR A 114 3.20 -3.95 -4.06
C THR A 114 3.46 -5.45 -3.86
N ARG A 115 4.06 -5.87 -2.74
CA ARG A 115 4.21 -7.29 -2.38
C ARG A 115 2.94 -7.90 -1.76
N LEU A 116 2.00 -7.05 -1.32
CA LEU A 116 0.67 -7.46 -0.85
C LEU A 116 -0.28 -7.50 -2.06
N ASN A 117 -0.08 -8.43 -2.98
CA ASN A 117 -0.74 -8.45 -4.29
C ASN A 117 -1.64 -9.68 -4.53
N ARG A 118 -2.17 -10.29 -3.48
CA ARG A 118 -3.05 -11.46 -3.61
C ARG A 118 -4.52 -11.07 -3.72
N ILE A 119 -5.21 -11.68 -4.67
CA ILE A 119 -6.66 -11.79 -4.65
C ILE A 119 -7.01 -12.93 -3.68
N LEU A 120 -7.56 -12.59 -2.53
CA LEU A 120 -7.78 -13.53 -1.43
C LEU A 120 -9.09 -14.32 -1.58
N GLU A 121 -10.09 -13.74 -2.26
CA GLU A 121 -11.42 -14.33 -2.45
C GLU A 121 -12.19 -13.58 -3.55
N ILE A 122 -12.91 -14.32 -4.41
CA ILE A 122 -13.95 -13.79 -5.29
C ILE A 122 -15.24 -14.57 -5.00
N ASP A 123 -16.28 -13.86 -4.59
CA ASP A 123 -17.63 -14.36 -4.39
C ASP A 123 -18.51 -13.85 -5.54
N PRO A 124 -18.73 -14.64 -6.60
CA PRO A 124 -19.47 -14.19 -7.77
C PRO A 124 -20.98 -14.01 -7.49
N LEU A 125 -21.54 -14.73 -6.51
CA LEU A 125 -22.97 -14.63 -6.15
C LEU A 125 -23.27 -13.29 -5.50
N ASN A 126 -22.44 -12.90 -4.52
CA ASN A 126 -22.56 -11.59 -3.88
C ASN A 126 -21.87 -10.48 -4.68
N ARG A 127 -21.11 -10.84 -5.71
CA ARG A 127 -20.26 -9.96 -6.52
C ARG A 127 -19.22 -9.25 -5.66
N LEU A 128 -18.60 -9.97 -4.74
CA LEU A 128 -17.59 -9.44 -3.82
C LEU A 128 -16.21 -9.95 -4.18
N ALA A 129 -15.20 -9.10 -4.01
CA ALA A 129 -13.82 -9.52 -4.02
C ALA A 129 -13.12 -9.00 -2.76
N ARG A 130 -12.25 -9.84 -2.21
CA ARG A 130 -11.33 -9.46 -1.12
C ARG A 130 -9.92 -9.56 -1.65
N VAL A 131 -9.22 -8.45 -1.62
CA VAL A 131 -7.92 -8.27 -2.27
C VAL A 131 -6.96 -7.57 -1.33
N GLU A 132 -5.68 -7.84 -1.51
CA GLU A 132 -4.61 -7.06 -0.90
C GLU A 132 -4.38 -5.75 -1.67
N PRO A 133 -3.82 -4.70 -1.04
CA PRO A 133 -3.76 -3.35 -1.62
C PRO A 133 -2.81 -3.23 -2.82
N GLY A 134 -1.86 -4.15 -2.97
CA GLY A 134 -0.91 -4.21 -4.07
C GLY A 134 -1.41 -4.95 -5.31
N VAL A 135 -2.63 -5.51 -5.31
CA VAL A 135 -3.25 -6.10 -6.51
C VAL A 135 -3.34 -5.03 -7.60
N VAL A 136 -2.91 -5.35 -8.83
CA VAL A 136 -3.07 -4.42 -9.97
C VAL A 136 -4.54 -4.34 -10.34
N ASN A 137 -5.02 -3.14 -10.64
CA ASN A 137 -6.45 -2.90 -10.92
C ASN A 137 -7.01 -3.81 -12.02
N LEU A 138 -6.29 -3.91 -13.14
CA LEU A 138 -6.72 -4.72 -14.28
C LEU A 138 -6.79 -6.22 -13.93
N GLU A 139 -5.83 -6.73 -13.15
CA GLU A 139 -5.78 -8.15 -12.74
C GLU A 139 -7.05 -8.57 -11.97
N LEU A 140 -7.66 -7.66 -11.20
CA LEU A 140 -8.92 -7.95 -10.51
C LEU A 140 -10.08 -8.17 -11.51
N SER A 141 -10.12 -7.41 -12.60
CA SER A 141 -11.12 -7.60 -13.65
C SER A 141 -10.89 -8.89 -14.42
N GLU A 142 -9.64 -9.19 -14.77
CA GLU A 142 -9.25 -10.44 -15.45
C GLU A 142 -9.60 -11.67 -14.60
N ALA A 143 -9.34 -11.62 -13.29
CA ALA A 143 -9.70 -12.70 -12.36
C ALA A 143 -11.22 -12.87 -12.18
N ALA A 144 -12.00 -11.80 -12.36
CA ALA A 144 -13.45 -11.82 -12.25
C ALA A 144 -14.14 -12.24 -13.57
N GLU A 145 -13.46 -12.10 -14.71
CA GLU A 145 -14.01 -12.35 -16.05
C GLU A 145 -14.67 -13.74 -16.21
N PRO A 146 -14.10 -14.85 -15.69
CA PRO A 146 -14.72 -16.17 -15.82
C PRO A 146 -16.11 -16.28 -15.19
N PHE A 147 -16.47 -15.37 -14.28
CA PHE A 147 -17.79 -15.29 -13.66
C PHE A 147 -18.73 -14.32 -14.39
N GLY A 148 -18.33 -13.79 -15.54
CA GLY A 148 -19.02 -12.73 -16.25
C GLY A 148 -19.03 -11.41 -15.47
N LEU A 149 -17.96 -11.16 -14.71
CA LEU A 149 -17.84 -10.04 -13.78
C LEU A 149 -16.60 -9.18 -14.07
N PHE A 150 -16.61 -7.91 -13.69
CA PHE A 150 -15.44 -7.01 -13.74
C PHE A 150 -15.41 -5.99 -12.58
N TYR A 151 -14.23 -5.45 -12.27
CA TYR A 151 -14.07 -4.31 -11.35
C TYR A 151 -14.22 -3.00 -12.13
N ALA A 152 -15.16 -2.15 -11.71
CA ALA A 152 -15.62 -1.06 -12.58
C ALA A 152 -14.70 0.17 -12.65
N PRO A 153 -14.07 0.65 -11.56
CA PRO A 153 -13.11 1.75 -11.63
C PRO A 153 -11.94 1.40 -12.55
N ASP A 154 -11.86 2.12 -13.67
CA ASP A 154 -10.97 1.84 -14.79
C ASP A 154 -10.08 3.06 -15.14
N PRO A 155 -9.22 3.51 -14.21
CA PRO A 155 -8.31 4.62 -14.50
C PRO A 155 -7.43 4.29 -15.71
N SER A 156 -6.94 5.30 -16.42
CA SER A 156 -6.06 5.08 -17.59
C SER A 156 -4.79 4.27 -17.24
N SER A 157 -4.36 4.34 -15.97
CA SER A 157 -3.25 3.57 -15.42
C SER A 157 -3.62 2.16 -14.93
N GLN A 158 -4.85 1.65 -15.18
CA GLN A 158 -5.31 0.32 -14.72
C GLN A 158 -4.35 -0.86 -14.97
N PRO A 159 -3.51 -0.90 -16.04
CA PRO A 159 -2.54 -1.98 -16.20
C PRO A 159 -1.37 -1.94 -15.21
N ALA A 160 -1.24 -0.87 -14.42
CA ALA A 160 -0.14 -0.64 -13.49
C ALA A 160 -0.59 -0.18 -12.09
N CYS A 161 -1.63 0.64 -11.98
CA CYS A 161 -2.09 1.14 -10.68
C CYS A 161 -2.63 0.00 -9.82
N THR A 162 -2.41 0.09 -8.52
CA THR A 162 -2.83 -0.93 -7.55
C THR A 162 -4.13 -0.53 -6.85
N ILE A 163 -4.92 -1.50 -6.37
CA ILE A 163 -6.19 -1.27 -5.67
C ILE A 163 -6.05 -0.31 -4.47
N GLY A 164 -4.98 -0.43 -3.69
CA GLY A 164 -4.69 0.47 -2.55
C GLY A 164 -4.46 1.92 -2.99
N GLY A 165 -3.78 2.12 -4.12
CA GLY A 165 -3.63 3.45 -4.73
C GLY A 165 -4.97 3.98 -5.26
N ASN A 166 -5.81 3.11 -5.83
CA ASN A 166 -7.14 3.52 -6.26
C ASN A 166 -8.04 3.93 -5.09
N LEU A 167 -7.92 3.23 -3.96
CA LEU A 167 -8.58 3.60 -2.70
C LEU A 167 -8.07 4.97 -2.22
N ALA A 168 -6.76 5.19 -2.20
CA ALA A 168 -6.15 6.45 -1.77
C ALA A 168 -6.62 7.65 -2.58
N GLU A 169 -6.78 7.48 -3.88
CA GLU A 169 -7.12 8.55 -4.83
C GLU A 169 -8.62 8.60 -5.16
N ASN A 170 -9.44 7.75 -4.55
CA ASN A 170 -10.84 7.52 -4.94
C ASN A 170 -11.00 7.39 -6.48
N SER A 171 -10.14 6.59 -7.09
CA SER A 171 -9.94 6.60 -8.54
C SER A 171 -11.23 6.33 -9.31
N GLY A 172 -11.36 7.04 -10.42
CA GLY A 172 -12.38 6.82 -11.43
C GLY A 172 -11.81 6.34 -12.76
N GLY A 173 -12.45 6.71 -13.86
CA GLY A 173 -12.17 6.27 -15.22
C GLY A 173 -13.39 6.42 -16.13
N PRO A 174 -13.29 6.08 -17.43
CA PRO A 174 -14.38 6.23 -18.40
C PRO A 174 -15.71 5.58 -17.97
N LYS A 175 -15.67 4.46 -17.23
CA LYS A 175 -16.86 3.75 -16.76
C LYS A 175 -17.58 4.45 -15.60
N CYS A 176 -17.00 5.49 -15.00
CA CYS A 176 -17.55 6.12 -13.80
C CYS A 176 -18.90 6.79 -14.00
N LEU A 177 -19.22 7.25 -15.23
CA LEU A 177 -20.54 7.79 -15.52
C LEU A 177 -21.65 6.77 -15.27
N ALA A 178 -21.41 5.50 -15.60
CA ALA A 178 -22.38 4.42 -15.43
C ALA A 178 -22.26 3.72 -14.06
N TYR A 179 -21.04 3.63 -13.50
CA TYR A 179 -20.75 2.72 -12.40
C TYR A 179 -20.16 3.39 -11.15
N GLY A 180 -19.88 4.69 -11.18
CA GLY A 180 -19.25 5.42 -10.08
C GLY A 180 -17.75 5.17 -9.94
N VAL A 181 -17.16 5.76 -8.91
CA VAL A 181 -15.73 5.74 -8.58
C VAL A 181 -15.42 4.74 -7.46
N THR A 182 -14.15 4.58 -7.08
CA THR A 182 -13.68 3.58 -6.10
C THR A 182 -14.48 3.55 -4.79
N SER A 183 -14.88 4.69 -4.24
CA SER A 183 -15.74 4.76 -3.04
C SER A 183 -17.09 4.03 -3.21
N ASN A 184 -17.67 4.01 -4.42
CA ASN A 184 -18.91 3.28 -4.69
C ASN A 184 -18.74 1.75 -4.69
N HIS A 185 -17.50 1.26 -4.82
CA HIS A 185 -17.15 -0.17 -4.88
C HIS A 185 -16.42 -0.67 -3.63
N THR A 186 -16.14 0.22 -2.68
CA THR A 186 -15.46 -0.12 -1.41
C THR A 186 -16.47 -0.37 -0.32
N ARG A 187 -16.39 -1.54 0.32
CA ARG A 187 -17.36 -1.97 1.35
C ARG A 187 -16.75 -2.20 2.70
N TRP A 188 -15.51 -2.65 2.74
CA TRP A 188 -14.77 -2.88 3.96
C TRP A 188 -13.34 -2.46 3.78
N LEU A 189 -12.74 -1.98 4.86
CA LEU A 189 -11.31 -1.67 4.97
C LEU A 189 -10.80 -2.16 6.33
N ARG A 190 -9.55 -2.55 6.36
CA ARG A 190 -8.68 -2.72 7.52
C ARG A 190 -7.63 -1.66 7.36
N VAL A 191 -7.56 -0.71 8.26
CA VAL A 191 -6.64 0.40 8.17
C VAL A 191 -5.65 0.31 9.32
N VAL A 192 -4.37 0.38 8.99
CA VAL A 192 -3.31 0.58 9.98
C VAL A 192 -3.19 2.07 10.25
N LEU A 193 -3.40 2.45 11.50
CA LEU A 193 -3.30 3.83 11.94
C LEU A 193 -1.82 4.21 12.17
N SER A 194 -1.56 5.51 12.35
CA SER A 194 -0.21 6.05 12.50
C SER A 194 0.56 5.51 13.70
N ASP A 195 -0.11 4.91 14.69
CA ASP A 195 0.50 4.25 15.84
C ASP A 195 0.79 2.75 15.60
N GLY A 196 0.41 2.21 14.44
CA GLY A 196 0.52 0.79 14.08
C GLY A 196 -0.66 -0.07 14.54
N SER A 197 -1.66 0.53 15.21
CA SER A 197 -2.92 -0.16 15.51
C SER A 197 -3.73 -0.41 14.23
N GLU A 198 -4.61 -1.40 14.24
CA GLU A 198 -5.46 -1.72 13.09
C GLU A 198 -6.94 -1.51 13.45
N VAL A 199 -7.69 -0.87 12.56
CA VAL A 199 -9.15 -0.74 12.66
C VAL A 199 -9.82 -1.40 11.47
N SER A 200 -10.94 -2.08 11.71
CA SER A 200 -11.79 -2.61 10.65
C SER A 200 -13.02 -1.73 10.47
N LEU A 201 -13.27 -1.31 9.24
CA LEU A 201 -14.33 -0.38 8.85
C LEU A 201 -15.25 -1.06 7.84
N SER A 202 -16.53 -0.70 7.87
CA SER A 202 -17.54 -1.17 6.92
C SER A 202 -18.45 -0.04 6.49
N ALA A 203 -18.77 0.00 5.20
CA ALA A 203 -19.84 0.81 4.61
C ALA A 203 -21.10 -0.06 4.48
N ALA A 204 -21.49 -0.69 5.59
CA ALA A 204 -22.68 -1.54 5.65
C ALA A 204 -23.92 -0.70 5.30
N PRO A 205 -24.94 -1.27 4.62
CA PRO A 205 -26.22 -0.59 4.48
C PRO A 205 -26.84 -0.35 5.86
N ASP A 206 -27.19 0.88 6.17
CA ASP A 206 -27.75 1.32 7.47
C ASP A 206 -26.82 1.02 8.68
N PRO A 207 -25.60 1.59 8.71
CA PRO A 207 -24.73 1.39 9.84
C PRO A 207 -25.25 2.18 11.03
N LEU A 208 -25.32 1.55 12.21
CA LEU A 208 -25.39 2.29 13.47
C LEU A 208 -24.07 3.07 13.63
N GLY A 209 -24.04 4.33 13.20
CA GLY A 209 -22.88 5.23 13.33
C GLY A 209 -22.46 5.91 12.03
N TYR A 210 -21.23 6.44 12.02
CA TYR A 210 -20.67 7.16 10.87
C TYR A 210 -20.10 6.20 9.81
N ASP A 211 -20.26 6.54 8.53
CA ASP A 211 -19.52 5.89 7.46
C ASP A 211 -18.07 6.38 7.46
N LEU A 212 -17.22 5.67 8.19
CA LEU A 212 -15.80 5.95 8.26
C LEU A 212 -15.02 5.39 7.06
N VAL A 213 -15.62 4.56 6.19
CA VAL A 213 -14.95 4.11 4.97
C VAL A 213 -14.72 5.28 4.02
N GLY A 214 -15.74 6.14 3.87
CA GLY A 214 -15.65 7.36 3.07
C GLY A 214 -14.58 8.36 3.56
N LEU A 215 -14.16 8.28 4.83
CA LEU A 215 -13.06 9.11 5.35
C LEU A 215 -11.68 8.67 4.83
N PHE A 216 -11.48 7.36 4.57
CA PHE A 216 -10.19 6.84 4.13
C PHE A 216 -10.08 6.74 2.60
N VAL A 217 -11.19 6.51 1.90
CA VAL A 217 -11.19 6.50 0.42
C VAL A 217 -11.06 7.94 -0.09
N GLY A 218 -10.03 8.23 -0.88
CA GLY A 218 -9.72 9.60 -1.34
C GLY A 218 -8.89 10.42 -0.36
N SER A 219 -8.39 9.83 0.73
CA SER A 219 -7.58 10.53 1.73
C SER A 219 -6.12 10.74 1.32
N GLU A 220 -5.69 10.16 0.20
CA GLU A 220 -4.30 10.10 -0.27
C GLU A 220 -3.31 9.43 0.72
N ALA A 221 -3.79 8.94 1.86
CA ALA A 221 -3.00 8.29 2.90
C ALA A 221 -3.64 7.03 3.51
N PRO A 222 -4.38 6.14 2.80
CA PRO A 222 -4.89 4.95 3.43
C PRO A 222 -3.76 3.92 3.55
N LEU A 223 -3.25 3.75 4.75
CA LEU A 223 -2.62 2.50 5.20
C LEU A 223 -3.68 1.39 5.33
N GLY A 224 -4.65 1.29 4.41
CA GLY A 224 -5.83 0.46 4.53
C GLY A 224 -6.12 -0.49 3.37
N TRP A 225 -6.59 -1.70 3.68
CA TRP A 225 -6.88 -2.81 2.76
C TRP A 225 -8.19 -3.54 3.08
N PRO A 226 -8.97 -4.08 2.13
CA PRO A 226 -10.26 -4.72 2.42
C PRO A 226 -10.24 -5.89 3.43
N SER A 227 -11.29 -6.02 4.25
CA SER A 227 -11.43 -7.14 5.21
C SER A 227 -12.87 -7.67 5.43
N ARG A 228 -13.01 -8.80 6.12
CA ARG A 228 -14.27 -9.57 6.29
C ARG A 228 -15.36 -8.87 7.13
N PRO A 229 -16.64 -9.30 6.95
CA PRO A 229 -17.33 -10.00 8.03
C PRO A 229 -18.14 -11.24 7.57
N ARG A 230 -18.50 -12.08 8.55
CA ARG A 230 -19.19 -13.38 8.44
C ARG A 230 -20.63 -13.35 7.90
N SER A 231 -21.15 -12.24 7.39
CA SER A 231 -22.49 -12.22 6.80
C SER A 231 -22.75 -10.93 6.02
N ALA A 232 -23.13 -11.14 4.75
CA ALA A 232 -24.03 -10.34 3.91
C ALA A 232 -23.55 -9.05 3.18
N LEU A 233 -23.61 -9.17 1.85
CA LEU A 233 -24.17 -8.28 0.81
C LEU A 233 -23.52 -6.91 0.52
N SER A 234 -22.87 -6.79 -0.66
CA SER A 234 -23.16 -5.79 -1.71
C SER A 234 -22.19 -5.87 -2.91
N ARG A 235 -22.52 -5.20 -4.03
CA ARG A 235 -21.92 -5.35 -5.38
C ARG A 235 -20.54 -4.68 -5.53
N SER A 236 -19.42 -5.41 -5.49
CA SER A 236 -18.07 -4.92 -5.87
C SER A 236 -17.70 -5.24 -7.33
N LEU A 237 -18.33 -6.25 -7.93
CA LEU A 237 -18.12 -6.65 -9.30
C LEU A 237 -19.39 -6.42 -10.12
N ARG A 238 -19.24 -6.05 -11.39
CA ARG A 238 -20.35 -5.74 -12.30
C ARG A 238 -20.48 -6.80 -13.40
N PRO A 239 -21.70 -7.18 -13.83
CA PRO A 239 -21.88 -8.08 -14.96
C PRO A 239 -21.29 -7.49 -16.24
N SER A 240 -20.59 -8.30 -17.03
CA SER A 240 -19.91 -7.87 -18.27
C SER A 240 -20.83 -7.63 -19.49
N GLY A 241 -22.16 -7.67 -19.31
CA GLY A 241 -23.17 -7.47 -20.37
C GLY A 241 -24.00 -6.19 -20.21
N PRO A 242 -24.73 -5.76 -21.25
CA PRO A 242 -25.65 -4.61 -21.19
C PRO A 242 -26.84 -4.85 -20.25
#